data_AF-A0A3T0E660-F1
#
_entry.id   AF-A0A3T0E660-F1
#
_cell.length_a   1.000
_cell.length_b   1.000
_cell.length_c   1.000
_cell.angle_alpha   90.00
_cell.angle_beta   90.00
_cell.angle_gamma   90.00
#
_symmetry.space_group_name_H-M   'P 1'
#
loop_
_entity.id
_entity.type
_entity.pdbx_description
1 polymer ?
#
loop_
_entity_poly.entity_id
_entity_poly.type
_entity_poly.pdbx_seq_one_letter_code
_entity_poly.pdbx_strand_id
1 'polypeptide(L)'
;MLITSRDRIEPRAGEHAYALRLSLPPNRDPAKDTALAEHIDSFVRLYLTRFDARSTRATRTAALRWMLVSASQKMAEMEKVRAELETTLFGTGPSHLRGQAVLVEIPVENEDEGEAYVPALAQDTAETQAASAETDPPGAPESTGTLQEELAAFRADMREIATSLQGVDVKDALGSFRSELDTLAQRLESGISEAAGRVEGAAERIDLATARLPDADRLELALTRNDASAAVIANGLQESLKLLLKAVEGLERQSAEPKLLDGLGREAA
;
A
#
# COMPACT_ATOMS: atom_id res chain seq x y z
N MET A 1 2.23 -16.45 -27.69
CA MET A 1 1.93 -16.76 -26.28
C MET A 1 2.78 -15.79 -25.45
N LEU A 2 2.22 -14.60 -25.15
CA LEU A 2 2.91 -13.58 -24.36
C LEU A 2 2.78 -13.96 -22.89
N ILE A 3 3.91 -14.25 -22.25
CA ILE A 3 3.99 -14.35 -20.80
C ILE A 3 3.88 -12.90 -20.30
N THR A 4 2.66 -12.44 -20.03
CA THR A 4 2.42 -11.15 -19.40
C THR A 4 2.93 -11.23 -17.96
N SER A 5 4.05 -10.55 -17.70
CA SER A 5 4.53 -10.31 -16.34
C SER A 5 3.39 -9.71 -15.53
N ARG A 6 3.07 -10.38 -14.42
CA ARG A 6 1.85 -10.23 -13.62
C ARG A 6 1.74 -8.92 -12.83
N ASP A 7 2.62 -7.93 -13.08
CA ASP A 7 2.84 -6.79 -12.17
C ASP A 7 2.71 -5.39 -12.79
N ARG A 8 2.45 -5.24 -14.09
CA ARG A 8 2.16 -3.91 -14.66
C ARG A 8 0.67 -3.61 -14.64
N ILE A 9 0.27 -2.69 -13.76
CA ILE A 9 -1.06 -2.09 -13.79
C ILE A 9 -1.03 -0.97 -14.82
N GLU A 10 -1.77 -1.14 -15.90
CA GLU A 10 -1.99 -0.07 -16.87
C GLU A 10 -3.23 0.76 -16.46
N PRO A 11 -3.17 2.10 -16.57
CA PRO A 11 -4.31 2.97 -16.34
C PRO A 11 -5.36 2.74 -17.43
N ARG A 12 -6.63 2.64 -17.03
CA ARG A 12 -7.77 2.53 -17.97
C ARG A 12 -8.26 3.92 -18.37
N ALA A 13 -9.06 4.00 -19.43
CA ALA A 13 -9.68 5.26 -19.85
C ALA A 13 -10.45 5.91 -18.69
N GLY A 14 -10.04 7.13 -18.30
CA GLY A 14 -10.61 7.89 -17.18
C GLY A 14 -9.90 7.70 -15.83
N GLU A 15 -8.91 6.80 -15.74
CA GLU A 15 -8.07 6.62 -14.55
C GLU A 15 -6.77 7.43 -14.66
N HIS A 16 -6.24 7.83 -13.50
CA HIS A 16 -5.01 8.62 -13.38
C HIS A 16 -3.93 7.79 -12.71
N ALA A 17 -2.73 7.83 -13.27
CA ALA A 17 -1.58 7.11 -12.74
C ALA A 17 -0.68 8.05 -11.94
N TYR A 18 -0.22 7.57 -10.79
CA TYR A 18 0.69 8.29 -9.90
C TYR A 18 1.87 7.39 -9.52
N ALA A 19 3.07 7.95 -9.55
CA ALA A 19 4.27 7.33 -9.02
C ALA A 19 4.47 7.75 -7.56
N LEU A 20 4.43 6.79 -6.65
CA LEU A 20 4.81 6.98 -5.26
C LEU A 20 6.25 6.48 -5.06
N ARG A 21 7.14 7.37 -4.64
CA ARG A 21 8.54 7.07 -4.31
C ARG A 21 8.79 7.34 -2.83
N LEU A 22 9.31 6.35 -2.13
CA LEU A 22 9.75 6.49 -0.74
C LEU A 22 11.28 6.62 -0.72
N SER A 23 11.76 7.61 0.02
CA SER A 23 13.19 7.83 0.27
C SER A 23 13.46 7.60 1.74
N LEU A 24 14.52 6.86 2.02
CA LEU A 24 14.94 6.51 3.37
C LEU A 24 15.87 7.60 3.95
N PRO A 25 15.94 7.75 5.28
CA PRO A 25 16.77 8.76 5.95
C PRO A 25 18.26 8.60 5.66
N PRO A 26 19.04 9.70 5.55
CA PRO A 26 20.46 9.64 5.19
C PRO A 26 21.36 9.01 6.27
N ASN A 27 20.99 9.12 7.56
CA ASN A 27 21.80 8.65 8.70
C ASN A 27 21.50 7.20 9.11
N ARG A 28 21.40 6.27 8.15
CA ARG A 28 21.07 4.86 8.41
C ARG A 28 22.20 3.91 8.04
N ASP A 29 22.16 2.71 8.60
CA ASP A 29 23.11 1.64 8.31
C ASP A 29 22.82 1.01 6.93
N PRO A 30 23.68 1.23 5.92
CA PRO A 30 23.45 0.77 4.55
C PRO A 30 23.41 -0.76 4.44
N ALA A 31 23.97 -1.50 5.40
CA ALA A 31 23.92 -2.97 5.42
C ALA A 31 22.50 -3.50 5.69
N LYS A 32 21.61 -2.67 6.25
CA LYS A 32 20.22 -3.03 6.59
C LYS A 32 19.19 -2.47 5.63
N ASP A 33 19.62 -1.72 4.62
CA ASP A 33 18.74 -1.01 3.68
C ASP A 33 17.80 -1.93 2.94
N THR A 34 18.29 -3.09 2.50
CA THR A 34 17.48 -4.05 1.75
C THR A 34 16.35 -4.63 2.60
N ALA A 35 16.68 -5.05 3.83
CA ALA A 35 15.70 -5.60 4.77
C ALA A 35 14.68 -4.54 5.22
N LEU A 36 15.13 -3.30 5.44
CA LEU A 36 14.27 -2.18 5.78
C LEU A 36 13.34 -1.82 4.62
N ALA A 37 13.85 -1.79 3.39
CA ALA A 37 13.06 -1.54 2.19
C ALA A 37 11.97 -2.60 2.00
N GLU A 38 12.27 -3.88 2.23
CA GLU A 38 11.28 -4.96 2.18
C GLU A 38 10.20 -4.83 3.26
N HIS A 39 10.59 -4.44 4.48
CA HIS A 39 9.63 -4.23 5.56
C HIS A 39 8.69 -3.06 5.27
N ILE A 40 9.24 -1.96 4.76
CA ILE A 40 8.46 -0.78 4.35
C ILE A 40 7.56 -1.13 3.16
N ASP A 41 8.04 -1.85 2.16
CA ASP A 41 7.23 -2.28 1.03
C ASP A 41 6.08 -3.22 1.49
N SER A 42 6.33 -4.09 2.45
CA SER A 42 5.30 -4.95 3.03
C SER A 42 4.23 -4.14 3.77
N PHE A 43 4.64 -3.13 4.53
CA PHE A 43 3.73 -2.22 5.20
C PHE A 43 2.89 -1.41 4.20
N VAL A 44 3.53 -0.81 3.19
CA VAL A 44 2.87 0.00 2.16
C VAL A 44 1.85 -0.84 1.39
N ARG A 45 2.19 -2.09 1.07
CA ARG A 45 1.25 -3.04 0.46
C ARG A 45 -0.01 -3.21 1.30
N LEU A 46 0.15 -3.50 2.59
CA LEU A 46 -0.96 -3.72 3.50
C LEU A 46 -1.81 -2.46 3.66
N TYR A 47 -1.16 -1.31 3.83
CA TYR A 47 -1.82 -0.02 3.94
C TYR A 47 -2.67 0.28 2.69
N LEU A 48 -2.08 0.17 1.49
CA LEU A 48 -2.79 0.44 0.23
C LEU A 48 -3.89 -0.58 -0.07
N THR A 49 -3.77 -1.85 0.36
CA THR A 49 -4.88 -2.81 0.22
C THR A 49 -6.07 -2.51 1.14
N ARG A 50 -5.82 -1.83 2.26
CA ARG A 50 -6.85 -1.43 3.22
C ARG A 50 -7.44 -0.05 2.87
N PHE A 51 -6.65 0.79 2.21
CA PHE A 51 -7.05 2.11 1.75
C PHE A 51 -7.92 1.98 0.48
N ASP A 52 -9.20 2.34 0.63
CA ASP A 52 -10.25 2.40 -0.40
C ASP A 52 -10.03 1.52 -1.65
N ALA A 53 -10.06 0.19 -1.43
CA ALA A 53 -9.83 -0.84 -2.45
C ALA A 53 -10.80 -0.80 -3.66
N ARG A 54 -11.79 0.08 -3.64
CA ARG A 54 -12.78 0.25 -4.74
C ARG A 54 -12.38 1.31 -5.76
N SER A 55 -11.52 2.27 -5.38
CA SER A 55 -11.19 3.43 -6.23
C SER A 55 -9.72 3.49 -6.63
N THR A 56 -8.84 2.77 -5.92
CA THR A 56 -7.39 2.85 -6.10
C THR A 56 -6.79 1.46 -6.26
N ARG A 57 -6.01 1.27 -7.33
CA ARG A 57 -5.25 0.05 -7.62
C ARG A 57 -3.76 0.38 -7.44
N ALA A 58 -3.02 -0.47 -6.75
CA ALA A 58 -1.60 -0.25 -6.48
C ALA A 58 -0.76 -1.46 -6.90
N THR A 59 0.39 -1.22 -7.49
CA THR A 59 1.41 -2.24 -7.78
C THR A 59 2.79 -1.74 -7.41
N ARG A 60 3.65 -2.66 -6.98
CA ARG A 60 5.06 -2.36 -6.69
C ARG A 60 5.84 -2.41 -8.00
N THR A 61 6.57 -1.34 -8.32
CA THR A 61 7.40 -1.28 -9.54
C THR A 61 8.87 -1.53 -9.26
N ALA A 62 9.37 -1.14 -8.07
CA ALA A 62 10.70 -1.45 -7.58
C ALA A 62 10.74 -1.34 -6.04
N ALA A 63 11.90 -1.60 -5.42
CA ALA A 63 12.07 -1.35 -4.00
C ALA A 63 11.73 0.12 -3.67
N LEU A 64 10.82 0.34 -2.71
CA LEU A 64 10.36 1.67 -2.30
C LEU A 64 9.67 2.49 -3.40
N ARG A 65 9.26 1.85 -4.50
CA ARG A 65 8.58 2.50 -5.63
C ARG A 65 7.30 1.78 -5.97
N TRP A 66 6.23 2.56 -6.03
CA TRP A 66 4.86 2.09 -6.20
C TRP A 66 4.19 2.88 -7.31
N MET A 67 3.35 2.20 -8.08
CA MET A 67 2.44 2.82 -9.03
C MET A 67 1.03 2.71 -8.47
N LEU A 68 0.36 3.85 -8.38
CA LEU A 68 -1.02 3.99 -7.93
C LEU A 68 -1.86 4.40 -9.12
N VAL A 69 -2.99 3.74 -9.33
CA VAL A 69 -3.97 4.08 -10.37
C VAL A 69 -5.29 4.34 -9.69
N SER A 70 -5.80 5.56 -9.82
CA SER A 70 -7.06 5.97 -9.22
C SER A 70 -8.11 6.30 -10.28
N ALA A 71 -9.35 5.90 -10.04
CA ALA A 71 -10.50 6.30 -10.85
C ALA A 71 -10.95 7.75 -10.56
N SER A 72 -10.43 8.37 -9.51
CA SER A 72 -10.74 9.76 -9.13
C SER A 72 -9.63 10.69 -9.65
N GLN A 73 -10.03 11.78 -10.33
CA GLN A 73 -9.14 12.86 -10.79
C GLN A 73 -8.57 13.71 -9.64
N LYS A 74 -8.87 13.39 -8.39
CA LYS A 74 -8.54 14.28 -7.28
C LYS A 74 -7.17 13.95 -6.73
N MET A 75 -6.14 14.57 -7.31
CA MET A 75 -4.77 14.57 -6.78
C MET A 75 -4.72 14.91 -5.28
N ALA A 76 -5.63 15.76 -4.80
CA ALA A 76 -5.76 16.09 -3.37
C ALA A 76 -6.11 14.90 -2.46
N GLU A 77 -6.79 13.86 -2.97
CA GLU A 77 -7.08 12.64 -2.20
C GLU A 77 -5.84 11.74 -2.14
N MET A 78 -5.10 11.61 -3.24
CA MET A 78 -3.85 10.85 -3.26
C MET A 78 -2.73 11.53 -2.45
N GLU A 79 -2.70 12.87 -2.41
CA GLU A 79 -1.75 13.60 -1.58
C GLU A 79 -2.03 13.41 -0.08
N LYS A 80 -3.29 13.25 0.33
CA LYS A 80 -3.63 12.87 1.71
C LYS A 80 -3.09 11.48 2.04
N VAL A 81 -3.22 10.51 1.12
CA VAL A 81 -2.65 9.16 1.27
C VAL A 81 -1.15 9.24 1.42
N ARG A 82 -0.47 10.03 0.57
CA ARG A 82 0.97 10.22 0.65
C ARG A 82 1.39 10.87 1.98
N ALA A 83 0.69 11.91 2.43
CA ALA A 83 0.98 12.60 3.70
C ALA A 83 0.75 11.68 4.91
N GLU A 84 -0.29 10.86 4.90
CA GLU A 84 -0.58 9.89 5.96
C GLU A 84 0.47 8.78 5.99
N LEU A 85 0.85 8.24 4.82
CA LEU A 85 1.93 7.26 4.68
C LEU A 85 3.27 7.82 5.17
N GLU A 86 3.61 9.04 4.79
CA GLU A 86 4.83 9.71 5.25
C GLU A 86 4.86 9.87 6.77
N THR A 87 3.76 10.36 7.34
CA THR A 87 3.64 10.54 8.80
C THR A 87 3.71 9.22 9.54
N THR A 88 3.12 8.16 8.98
CA THR A 88 3.09 6.83 9.62
C THR A 88 4.44 6.13 9.54
N LEU A 89 5.16 6.28 8.43
CA LEU A 89 6.46 5.65 8.21
C LEU A 89 7.62 6.42 8.88
N PHE A 90 7.57 7.76 8.85
CA PHE A 90 8.71 8.61 9.20
C PHE A 90 8.42 9.61 10.35
N GLY A 91 7.19 9.65 10.85
CA GLY A 91 6.78 10.53 11.95
C GLY A 91 6.64 12.02 11.56
N THR A 92 6.45 12.90 12.54
CA THR A 92 6.15 14.33 12.33
C THR A 92 7.36 15.26 12.49
N GLY A 93 7.73 15.99 11.42
CA GLY A 93 8.64 17.15 11.40
C GLY A 93 9.61 17.18 10.19
N PRO A 94 10.79 17.86 10.21
CA PRO A 94 11.64 18.09 9.03
C PRO A 94 11.98 16.84 8.19
N SER A 95 11.48 16.80 6.95
CA SER A 95 11.58 15.69 5.99
C SER A 95 13.01 15.31 5.60
N HIS A 96 13.94 16.28 5.60
CA HIS A 96 15.33 16.07 5.19
C HIS A 96 16.14 15.13 6.11
N LEU A 97 15.66 14.84 7.33
CA LEU A 97 16.35 13.97 8.30
C LEU A 97 15.74 12.56 8.44
N ARG A 98 14.53 12.33 7.93
CA ARG A 98 13.67 11.20 8.33
C ARG A 98 13.37 10.21 7.21
N GLY A 99 13.53 10.66 5.97
CA GLY A 99 12.93 10.04 4.81
C GLY A 99 11.69 10.81 4.36
N GLN A 100 11.35 10.67 3.08
CA GLN A 100 10.27 11.41 2.43
C GLN A 100 9.50 10.49 1.51
N ALA A 101 8.17 10.59 1.54
CA ALA A 101 7.32 10.06 0.49
C ALA A 101 7.10 11.16 -0.57
N VAL A 102 7.27 10.85 -1.85
CA VAL A 102 7.04 11.77 -2.96
C VAL A 102 6.01 11.13 -3.87
N LEU A 103 4.94 11.87 -4.16
CA LEU A 103 3.91 11.47 -5.11
C LEU A 103 4.02 12.37 -6.34
N VAL A 104 4.08 11.76 -7.52
CA VAL A 104 4.14 12.47 -8.80
C VAL A 104 3.07 11.91 -9.71
N GLU A 105 2.26 12.78 -10.31
CA GLU A 105 1.32 12.39 -11.36
C GLU A 105 2.10 11.98 -12.61
N ILE A 106 1.83 10.79 -13.12
CA ILE A 106 2.39 10.31 -14.38
C ILE A 106 1.38 10.68 -15.45
N PRO A 107 1.68 11.63 -16.36
CA PRO A 107 0.80 11.86 -17.49
C PRO A 107 0.64 10.54 -18.23
N VAL A 108 -0.61 10.14 -18.48
CA VAL A 108 -0.89 9.02 -19.38
C VAL A 108 -0.60 9.54 -20.78
N GLU A 109 0.68 9.51 -21.15
CA GLU A 109 1.14 9.82 -22.49
C GLU A 109 0.51 8.77 -23.41
N ASN A 110 -0.41 9.24 -24.26
CA ASN A 110 -0.67 8.57 -25.52
C ASN A 110 0.70 8.36 -26.19
N GLU A 111 0.94 7.16 -26.70
CA GLU A 111 2.18 6.73 -27.37
C GLU A 111 2.75 7.82 -28.31
N ASP A 112 3.62 8.70 -27.81
CA ASP A 112 4.71 9.35 -28.53
C ASP A 112 5.46 10.34 -27.65
N GLU A 113 6.77 10.39 -27.87
CA GLU A 113 7.75 11.38 -27.39
C GLU A 113 8.32 11.17 -25.98
N GLY A 114 9.49 10.51 -25.96
CA GLY A 114 10.37 10.57 -24.80
C GLY A 114 10.94 11.96 -24.62
N GLU A 115 10.69 12.56 -23.45
CA GLU A 115 11.46 13.71 -22.99
C GLU A 115 12.05 13.49 -21.60
N ALA A 116 13.28 13.98 -21.48
CA ALA A 116 14.19 13.76 -20.39
C ALA A 116 13.75 14.48 -19.11
N TYR A 117 14.00 13.81 -17.99
CA TYR A 117 13.90 14.33 -16.63
C TYR A 117 14.63 15.68 -16.47
N VAL A 118 13.87 16.75 -16.20
CA VAL A 118 14.41 18.01 -15.69
C VAL A 118 13.93 18.19 -14.24
N PRO A 119 14.79 18.04 -13.24
CA PRO A 119 14.43 18.37 -11.87
C PRO A 119 14.27 19.88 -11.71
N ALA A 120 13.15 20.30 -11.14
CA ALA A 120 12.98 21.66 -10.64
C ALA A 120 13.97 21.87 -9.48
N LEU A 121 15.07 22.58 -9.76
CA LEU A 121 15.95 23.13 -8.74
C LEU A 121 15.17 24.16 -7.94
N ALA A 122 15.16 23.98 -6.61
CA ALA A 122 14.75 25.04 -5.70
C ALA A 122 15.63 26.27 -5.96
N GLN A 123 15.00 27.41 -6.19
CA GLN A 123 15.67 28.69 -6.33
C GLN A 123 16.30 29.08 -4.98
N ASP A 124 17.58 28.79 -4.80
CA ASP A 124 18.41 29.57 -3.88
C ASP A 124 18.72 30.90 -4.56
N THR A 125 18.10 31.97 -4.06
CA THR A 125 18.45 33.35 -4.38
C THR A 125 19.86 33.65 -3.89
N ALA A 126 20.83 33.52 -4.78
CA ALA A 126 22.14 34.12 -4.66
C ALA A 126 22.35 35.07 -5.86
N GLU A 127 22.00 36.35 -5.67
CA GLU A 127 22.51 37.48 -6.45
C GLU A 127 23.49 38.24 -5.54
N THR A 128 24.80 38.13 -5.76
CA THR A 128 25.62 38.85 -6.75
C THR A 128 25.85 40.31 -6.39
N GLN A 129 27.09 40.64 -5.99
CA GLN A 129 27.79 41.85 -6.46
C GLN A 129 29.31 41.65 -6.35
N ALA A 130 29.91 41.29 -7.49
CA ALA A 130 31.26 41.75 -7.89
C ALA A 130 31.06 43.04 -8.68
N ALA A 131 31.81 44.13 -8.47
CA ALA A 131 33.09 44.47 -9.12
C ALA A 131 33.21 46.03 -8.98
N SER A 132 34.32 46.77 -8.97
CA SER A 132 35.78 46.60 -9.02
C SER A 132 36.36 48.01 -8.78
N ALA A 133 37.58 48.13 -8.23
CA ALA A 133 38.57 49.13 -8.68
C ALA A 133 39.91 48.92 -7.95
N GLU A 134 40.95 48.70 -8.76
CA GLU A 134 42.37 48.55 -8.37
C GLU A 134 42.94 49.84 -7.78
N THR A 135 43.80 49.72 -6.75
CA THR A 135 45.03 50.52 -6.65
C THR A 135 46.02 49.79 -5.73
N ASP A 136 47.23 49.55 -6.26
CA ASP A 136 48.35 48.85 -5.60
C ASP A 136 49.16 49.80 -4.66
N PRO A 137 50.16 49.35 -3.88
CA PRO A 137 50.23 49.38 -2.42
C PRO A 137 51.14 50.50 -1.87
N PRO A 138 51.22 50.72 -0.53
CA PRO A 138 52.37 50.13 0.18
C PRO A 138 52.14 49.83 1.69
N GLY A 139 52.92 48.87 2.20
CA GLY A 139 53.43 48.94 3.58
C GLY A 139 52.62 48.24 4.67
N ALA A 140 53.02 47.01 5.02
CA ALA A 140 52.94 46.49 6.38
C ALA A 140 54.33 46.63 7.04
N PRO A 141 54.47 46.70 8.38
CA PRO A 141 53.50 46.25 9.38
C PRO A 141 53.33 47.17 10.62
N GLU A 142 52.10 47.34 11.09
CA GLU A 142 51.82 47.60 12.51
C GLU A 142 50.74 46.61 12.99
N SER A 143 51.17 45.41 13.36
CA SER A 143 50.29 44.28 13.70
C SER A 143 50.35 43.90 15.18
N THR A 144 50.21 44.88 16.08
CA THR A 144 50.09 44.61 17.53
C THR A 144 48.86 45.24 18.18
N GLY A 145 48.29 46.30 17.61
CA GLY A 145 47.03 46.89 18.09
C GLY A 145 45.80 46.06 17.71
N THR A 146 45.73 45.59 16.47
CA THR A 146 44.57 44.87 15.92
C THR A 146 44.32 43.53 16.61
N LEU A 147 45.38 42.79 16.94
CA LEU A 147 45.28 41.48 17.59
C LEU A 147 44.81 41.58 19.05
N GLN A 148 45.17 42.66 19.75
CA GLN A 148 44.66 42.93 21.10
C GLN A 148 43.19 43.35 21.09
N GLU A 149 42.77 44.15 20.10
CA GLU A 149 41.38 44.54 19.90
C GLU A 149 40.51 43.34 19.51
N GLU A 150 40.99 42.48 18.61
CA GLU A 150 40.32 41.23 18.23
C GLU A 150 40.23 40.24 19.41
N LEU A 151 41.27 40.12 20.24
CA LEU A 151 41.22 39.30 21.45
C LEU A 151 40.27 39.87 22.51
N ALA A 152 40.13 41.19 22.59
CA ALA A 152 39.18 41.83 23.49
C ALA A 152 37.74 41.61 23.03
N ALA A 153 37.47 41.74 21.74
CA ALA A 153 36.18 41.42 21.12
C ALA A 153 35.82 39.95 21.32
N PHE A 154 36.75 39.03 21.01
CA PHE A 154 36.54 37.59 21.20
C PHE A 154 36.24 37.23 22.67
N ARG A 155 36.90 37.87 23.64
CA ARG A 155 36.61 37.67 25.06
C ARG A 155 35.27 38.26 25.50
N ALA A 156 34.76 39.28 24.80
CA ALA A 156 33.43 39.81 25.04
C ALA A 156 32.37 38.85 24.51
N ASP A 157 32.54 38.35 23.29
CA ASP A 157 31.63 37.36 22.66
C ASP A 157 31.56 36.06 23.48
N MET A 158 32.71 35.55 23.94
CA MET A 158 32.74 34.36 24.80
C MET A 158 32.05 34.59 26.16
N ARG A 159 32.09 35.82 26.69
CA ARG A 159 31.34 36.18 27.90
C ARG A 159 29.85 36.26 27.63
N GLU A 160 29.46 36.80 26.48
CA GLU A 160 28.06 36.89 26.05
C GLU A 160 27.45 35.49 25.87
N ILE A 161 28.16 34.57 25.20
CA ILE A 161 27.78 33.15 25.06
C ILE A 161 27.69 32.46 26.42
N ALA A 162 28.63 32.72 27.33
CA ALA A 162 28.59 32.16 28.68
C ALA A 162 27.37 32.66 29.47
N THR A 163 27.01 33.94 29.34
CA THR A 163 25.78 34.49 29.93
C THR A 163 24.51 33.99 29.25
N SER A 164 24.52 33.73 27.94
CA SER A 164 23.35 33.15 27.25
C SER A 164 23.10 31.69 27.64
N LEU A 165 24.15 30.98 28.06
CA LEU A 165 24.06 29.62 28.59
C LEU A 165 23.71 29.59 30.09
N GLN A 166 24.06 30.64 30.85
CA GLN A 166 23.59 30.84 32.23
C GLN A 166 22.16 31.39 32.25
N GLY A 167 21.19 30.58 31.83
CA GLY A 167 19.78 30.99 31.84
C GLY A 167 18.84 30.06 31.07
N VAL A 168 19.37 29.18 30.22
CA VAL A 168 18.60 28.04 29.74
C VAL A 168 18.51 27.06 30.90
N ASP A 169 17.31 26.90 31.45
CA ASP A 169 17.03 26.01 32.56
C ASP A 169 17.06 24.54 32.08
N VAL A 170 18.25 24.10 31.67
CA VAL A 170 18.51 22.74 31.13
C VAL A 170 18.01 21.68 32.12
N LYS A 171 18.02 21.99 33.41
CA LYS A 171 17.51 21.10 34.46
C LYS A 171 16.00 20.91 34.39
N ASP A 172 15.25 21.99 34.17
CA ASP A 172 13.79 21.95 34.05
C ASP A 172 13.36 21.38 32.70
N ALA A 173 14.12 21.65 31.62
CA ALA A 173 13.93 21.02 30.33
C ALA A 173 14.18 19.51 30.38
N LEU A 174 15.24 19.06 31.08
CA LEU A 174 15.53 17.65 31.29
C LEU A 174 14.50 16.96 32.20
N GLY A 175 13.98 17.69 33.19
CA GLY A 175 12.86 17.24 34.04
C GLY A 175 11.58 17.01 33.24
N SER A 176 11.25 17.97 32.37
CA SER A 176 10.08 17.89 31.48
C SER A 176 10.24 16.73 30.48
N PHE A 177 11.40 16.62 29.84
CA PHE A 177 11.71 15.53 28.93
C PHE A 177 11.61 14.15 29.59
N ARG A 178 12.13 14.01 30.82
CA ARG A 178 12.02 12.76 31.58
C ARG A 178 10.55 12.42 31.91
N SER A 179 9.76 13.42 32.30
CA SER A 179 8.32 13.22 32.56
C SER A 179 7.55 12.81 31.30
N GLU A 180 7.89 13.38 30.15
CA GLU A 180 7.31 13.00 28.86
C GLU A 180 7.69 11.57 28.46
N LEU A 181 8.94 11.17 28.71
CA LEU A 181 9.44 9.82 28.45
C LEU A 181 8.73 8.79 29.36
N ASP A 182 8.58 9.08 30.65
CA ASP A 182 7.83 8.22 31.57
C ASP A 182 6.36 8.09 31.15
N THR A 183 5.75 9.17 30.67
CA THR A 183 4.36 9.15 30.15
C THR A 183 4.25 8.31 28.87
N LEU A 184 5.23 8.43 27.96
CA LEU A 184 5.30 7.63 26.75
C LEU A 184 5.49 6.14 27.07
N ALA A 185 6.36 5.82 28.03
CA ALA A 185 6.61 4.45 28.48
C ALA A 185 5.33 3.81 29.05
N GLN A 186 4.59 4.53 29.90
CA GLN A 186 3.31 4.05 30.43
C GLN A 186 2.26 3.81 29.32
N ARG A 187 2.19 4.71 28.33
CA ARG A 187 1.30 4.53 27.17
C ARG A 187 1.66 3.31 26.34
N LEU A 188 2.96 3.10 26.10
CA LEU A 188 3.45 1.93 25.38
C LEU A 188 3.15 0.64 26.14
N GLU A 189 3.40 0.61 27.45
CA GLU A 189 3.09 -0.56 28.28
C GLU A 189 1.60 -0.90 28.27
N SER A 190 0.73 0.10 28.43
CA SER A 190 -0.73 -0.09 28.33
C SER A 190 -1.13 -0.58 26.95
N GLY A 191 -0.57 -0.01 25.88
CA GLY A 191 -0.88 -0.40 24.50
C GLY A 191 -0.41 -1.81 24.16
N ILE A 192 0.75 -2.23 24.68
CA ILE A 192 1.27 -3.59 24.53
C ILE A 192 0.39 -4.58 25.29
N SER A 193 -0.01 -4.25 26.53
CA SER A 193 -0.90 -5.09 27.33
C SER A 193 -2.27 -5.30 26.66
N GLU A 194 -2.86 -4.22 26.12
CA GLU A 194 -4.12 -4.31 25.38
C GLU A 194 -3.97 -5.09 24.06
N ALA A 195 -2.86 -4.91 23.35
CA ALA A 195 -2.57 -5.67 22.14
C ALA A 195 -2.39 -7.17 22.45
N ALA A 196 -1.68 -7.51 23.53
CA ALA A 196 -1.51 -8.89 23.98
C ALA A 196 -2.86 -9.53 24.32
N GLY A 197 -3.73 -8.85 25.07
CA GLY A 197 -5.07 -9.35 25.38
C GLY A 197 -5.95 -9.54 24.14
N ARG A 198 -5.84 -8.66 23.13
CA ARG A 198 -6.55 -8.83 21.85
C ARG A 198 -6.03 -10.02 21.03
N VAL A 199 -4.73 -10.28 21.07
CA VAL A 199 -4.11 -11.43 20.40
C VAL A 199 -4.53 -12.73 21.09
N GLU A 200 -4.50 -12.78 22.42
CA GLU A 200 -4.93 -13.94 23.19
C GLU A 200 -6.41 -14.25 22.95
N GLY A 201 -7.28 -13.23 23.01
CA GLY A 201 -8.69 -13.42 22.66
C GLY A 201 -8.93 -13.78 21.19
N ALA A 202 -8.02 -13.44 20.27
CA ALA A 202 -8.08 -13.89 18.88
C ALA A 202 -7.66 -15.36 18.75
N ALA A 203 -6.61 -15.77 19.47
CA ALA A 203 -6.14 -17.15 19.52
C ALA A 203 -7.25 -18.06 20.07
N GLU A 204 -7.89 -17.70 21.18
CA GLU A 204 -9.01 -18.48 21.75
C GLU A 204 -10.18 -18.63 20.77
N ARG A 205 -10.51 -17.59 20.01
CA ARG A 205 -11.55 -17.66 18.97
C ARG A 205 -11.15 -18.58 17.83
N ILE A 206 -9.87 -18.57 17.44
CA ILE A 206 -9.33 -19.46 16.39
C ILE A 206 -9.36 -20.90 16.90
N ASP A 207 -8.93 -21.16 18.12
CA ASP A 207 -8.95 -22.51 18.71
C ASP A 207 -10.38 -23.04 18.81
N LEU A 208 -11.33 -22.21 19.26
CA LEU A 208 -12.75 -22.56 19.31
C LEU A 208 -13.34 -22.81 17.92
N ALA A 209 -12.96 -22.00 16.92
CA ALA A 209 -13.39 -22.19 15.53
C ALA A 209 -12.79 -23.45 14.92
N THR A 210 -11.52 -23.74 15.22
CA THR A 210 -10.79 -24.91 14.73
C THR A 210 -11.35 -26.19 15.34
N ALA A 211 -11.69 -26.18 16.63
CA ALA A 211 -12.38 -27.29 17.30
C ALA A 211 -13.79 -27.56 16.76
N ARG A 212 -14.40 -26.60 16.05
CA ARG A 212 -15.72 -26.75 15.40
C ARG A 212 -15.63 -27.15 13.94
N LEU A 213 -14.45 -27.17 13.34
CA LEU A 213 -14.28 -27.67 11.97
C LEU A 213 -14.54 -29.18 11.95
N PRO A 214 -15.37 -29.69 11.03
CA PRO A 214 -15.50 -31.13 10.83
C PRO A 214 -14.15 -31.72 10.43
N ASP A 215 -13.78 -32.87 11.02
CA ASP A 215 -12.57 -33.61 10.62
C ASP A 215 -12.53 -33.77 9.09
N ALA A 216 -11.32 -33.66 8.50
CA ALA A 216 -11.14 -33.78 7.05
C ALA A 216 -11.79 -35.06 6.49
N ASP A 217 -11.70 -36.16 7.25
CA ASP A 217 -12.32 -37.44 6.92
C ASP A 217 -13.86 -37.38 6.86
N ARG A 218 -14.49 -36.54 7.71
CA ARG A 218 -15.94 -36.33 7.68
C ARG A 218 -16.38 -35.48 6.48
N LEU A 219 -15.55 -34.52 6.06
CA LEU A 219 -15.78 -33.75 4.84
C LEU A 219 -15.65 -34.63 3.58
N GLU A 220 -14.64 -35.48 3.50
CA GLU A 220 -14.50 -36.45 2.39
C GLU A 220 -15.65 -37.46 2.37
N LEU A 221 -16.08 -37.98 3.52
CA LEU A 221 -17.24 -38.87 3.61
C LEU A 221 -18.54 -38.18 3.15
N ALA A 222 -18.71 -36.89 3.48
CA ALA A 222 -19.88 -36.12 3.05
C ALA A 222 -19.86 -35.84 1.53
N LEU A 223 -18.69 -35.52 0.97
CA LEU A 223 -18.50 -35.30 -0.47
C LEU A 223 -18.76 -36.59 -1.27
N THR A 224 -18.15 -37.71 -0.86
CA THR A 224 -18.36 -39.01 -1.52
C THR A 224 -19.82 -39.47 -1.45
N ARG A 225 -20.51 -39.23 -0.34
CA ARG A 225 -21.95 -39.50 -0.21
C ARG A 225 -22.79 -38.60 -1.12
N ASN A 226 -22.40 -37.34 -1.27
CA ASN A 226 -23.07 -36.39 -2.17
C ASN A 226 -22.89 -36.83 -3.63
N ASP A 227 -21.66 -37.16 -4.04
CA ASP A 227 -21.35 -37.66 -5.39
C ASP A 227 -22.12 -38.95 -5.70
N ALA A 228 -22.18 -39.88 -4.75
CA ALA A 228 -22.99 -41.09 -4.89
C ALA A 228 -24.49 -40.77 -5.03
N SER A 229 -25.00 -39.78 -4.29
CA SER A 229 -26.40 -39.35 -4.38
C SER A 229 -26.69 -38.67 -5.72
N ALA A 230 -25.77 -37.83 -6.22
CA ALA A 230 -25.87 -37.18 -7.52
C ALA A 230 -25.86 -38.20 -8.67
N ALA A 231 -25.01 -39.23 -8.58
CA ALA A 231 -24.98 -40.32 -9.55
C ALA A 231 -26.28 -41.13 -9.58
N VAL A 232 -26.88 -41.41 -8.42
CA VAL A 232 -28.18 -42.09 -8.32
C VAL A 232 -29.29 -41.24 -8.95
N ILE A 233 -29.31 -39.93 -8.68
CA ILE A 233 -30.29 -39.01 -9.28
C ILE A 233 -30.13 -38.94 -10.80
N ALA A 234 -28.89 -38.84 -11.29
CA ALA A 234 -28.60 -38.80 -12.72
C ALA A 234 -29.06 -40.07 -13.45
N ASN A 235 -28.79 -41.25 -12.87
CA ASN A 235 -29.24 -42.52 -13.42
C ASN A 235 -30.77 -42.66 -13.39
N GLY A 236 -31.41 -42.27 -12.28
CA GLY A 236 -32.87 -42.27 -12.18
C GLY A 236 -33.54 -41.33 -13.20
N LEU A 237 -32.95 -40.16 -13.46
CA LEU A 237 -33.42 -39.23 -14.49
C LEU A 237 -33.26 -39.83 -15.90
N GLN A 238 -32.15 -40.50 -16.19
CA GLN A 238 -31.95 -41.17 -17.48
C GLN A 238 -32.94 -42.32 -17.71
N GLU A 239 -33.21 -43.12 -16.68
CA GLU A 239 -34.19 -44.22 -16.78
C GLU A 239 -35.61 -43.71 -16.94
N SER A 240 -36.00 -42.70 -16.18
CA SER A 240 -37.33 -42.08 -16.33
C SER A 240 -37.51 -41.42 -17.70
N LEU A 241 -36.46 -40.80 -18.25
CA LEU A 241 -36.48 -40.24 -19.60
C LEU A 241 -36.57 -41.33 -20.68
N LYS A 242 -35.88 -42.48 -20.50
CA LYS A 242 -36.04 -43.65 -21.39
C LYS A 242 -37.45 -44.24 -21.35
N LEU A 243 -38.06 -44.33 -20.17
CA LEU A 243 -39.43 -44.82 -20.03
C LEU A 243 -40.44 -43.88 -20.69
N LEU A 244 -40.25 -42.57 -20.56
CA LEU A 244 -41.07 -41.56 -21.25
C LEU A 244 -40.95 -41.69 -22.77
N LEU A 245 -39.74 -41.80 -23.31
CA LEU A 245 -39.52 -42.02 -24.75
C LEU A 245 -40.23 -43.29 -25.23
N LYS A 246 -40.09 -44.39 -24.49
CA LYS A 246 -40.76 -45.66 -24.83
C LYS A 246 -42.28 -45.58 -24.76
N ALA A 247 -42.83 -44.81 -23.83
CA ALA A 247 -44.26 -44.58 -23.72
C ALA A 247 -44.80 -43.72 -24.89
N VAL A 248 -44.04 -42.69 -25.30
CA VAL A 248 -44.35 -41.87 -26.47
C VAL A 248 -44.32 -42.70 -27.75
N GLU A 249 -43.28 -43.51 -27.96
CA GLU A 249 -43.21 -44.45 -29.11
C GLU A 249 -44.37 -45.46 -29.12
N GLY A 250 -44.82 -45.92 -27.94
CA GLY A 250 -45.98 -46.79 -27.80
C GLY A 250 -47.29 -46.11 -28.19
N LEU A 251 -47.47 -44.85 -27.80
CA LEU A 251 -48.62 -44.02 -28.16
C LEU A 251 -48.64 -43.71 -29.66
N GLU A 252 -47.49 -43.43 -30.28
CA GLU A 252 -47.38 -43.23 -31.72
C GLU A 252 -47.69 -44.50 -32.52
N ARG A 253 -47.35 -45.68 -32.00
CA ARG A 253 -47.74 -46.97 -32.61
C ARG A 253 -49.23 -47.26 -32.47
N GLN A 254 -49.85 -46.89 -31.35
CA GLN A 254 -51.30 -47.04 -31.17
C GLN A 254 -52.12 -46.03 -31.98
N SER A 255 -51.60 -44.81 -32.20
CA SER A 255 -52.26 -43.83 -33.07
C SER A 255 -52.11 -44.16 -34.56
N ALA A 256 -51.13 -45.00 -34.92
CA ALA A 256 -50.89 -45.47 -36.28
C ALA A 256 -51.67 -46.75 -36.67
N GLU A 257 -52.46 -47.36 -35.79
CA GLU A 257 -53.43 -48.41 -36.17
C GLU A 257 -54.71 -47.75 -36.73
N PRO A 258 -55.00 -47.84 -38.05
CA PRO A 258 -56.25 -47.37 -38.59
C PRO A 258 -57.30 -48.48 -38.45
N LYS A 259 -58.51 -48.07 -38.03
CA LYS A 259 -59.78 -48.80 -38.12
C LYS A 259 -59.81 -49.83 -39.26
N LEU A 260 -59.59 -51.10 -38.93
CA LEU A 260 -59.99 -52.24 -39.75
C LEU A 260 -60.98 -53.03 -38.91
N LEU A 261 -62.25 -52.94 -39.30
CA LEU A 261 -63.45 -53.70 -38.88
C LEU A 261 -64.59 -52.78 -38.40
N ASP A 262 -65.20 -52.05 -39.34
CA ASP A 262 -66.62 -51.66 -39.21
C ASP A 262 -67.30 -51.36 -40.58
N GLY A 263 -66.79 -51.96 -41.66
CA GLY A 263 -67.18 -51.62 -43.05
C GLY A 263 -67.41 -52.81 -43.97
N LEU A 264 -67.76 -54.00 -43.46
CA LEU A 264 -68.20 -55.13 -44.27
C LEU A 264 -69.62 -55.51 -43.86
N GLY A 265 -70.61 -54.87 -44.50
CA GLY A 265 -72.01 -55.19 -44.30
C GLY A 265 -73.01 -54.15 -44.79
N ARG A 266 -72.83 -53.61 -46.00
CA ARG A 266 -73.97 -53.05 -46.76
C ARG A 266 -74.34 -54.02 -47.87
N GLU A 267 -75.60 -54.45 -47.83
CA GLU A 267 -76.51 -54.68 -48.96
C GLU A 267 -76.02 -55.57 -50.13
N ALA A 268 -76.59 -56.76 -50.22
CA ALA A 268 -77.18 -57.26 -51.47
C ALA A 268 -78.16 -58.42 -51.18
N ALA A 269 -79.36 -58.30 -51.78
CA ALA A 269 -80.53 -59.21 -51.81
C ALA A 269 -81.59 -59.02 -50.72
#